data_AF-A0A0K0L3P1-F1
#
_entry.id   AF-A0A0K0L3P1-F1
#
_cell.length_a   1.000
_cell.length_b   1.000
_cell.length_c   1.000
_cell.angle_alpha   90.00
_cell.angle_beta   90.00
_cell.angle_gamma   90.00
#
_symmetry.space_group_name_H-M   'P 1'
#
loop_
_entity.id
_entity.type
_entity.pdbx_description
1 polymer ?
#
loop_
_entity_poly.entity_id
_entity_poly.type
_entity_poly.pdbx_seq_one_letter_code
_entity_poly.pdbx_strand_id
1 'polypeptide(L)' 'VWGKTGTKLYGPAAGDDYQDNQLRFSIFCQAALEAARVLNLKSNKYFSGPYGEDVIFVANDWHTALISCYMKST' A
#
# COMPACT_ATOMS: atom_id res chain seq x y z
N VAL A 1 -17.43 -11.01 3.14
CA VAL A 1 -17.44 -11.26 1.68
C VAL A 1 -16.03 -11.65 1.27
N TRP A 2 -15.81 -12.91 0.90
CA TRP A 2 -14.53 -13.31 0.35
C TRP A 2 -14.40 -12.74 -1.07
N GLY A 3 -13.30 -12.03 -1.37
CA GLY A 3 -13.04 -11.55 -2.73
C GLY A 3 -12.85 -12.72 -3.71
N LYS A 4 -12.71 -12.42 -5.01
CA LYS A 4 -12.48 -13.44 -6.06
C LYS A 4 -11.29 -14.38 -5.76
N THR A 5 -10.32 -13.92 -4.97
CA THR A 5 -9.10 -14.66 -4.60
C THR A 5 -9.25 -15.52 -3.35
N GLY A 6 -10.37 -15.51 -2.62
CA GLY A 6 -10.48 -16.36 -1.44
C GLY A 6 -9.43 -16.00 -0.36
N THR A 7 -9.01 -17.00 0.42
CA THR A 7 -7.94 -16.90 1.46
C THR A 7 -6.55 -16.69 0.86
N LYS A 8 -6.43 -16.59 -0.47
CA LYS A 8 -5.18 -16.82 -1.20
C LYS A 8 -4.48 -15.52 -1.60
N LEU A 9 -4.44 -14.54 -0.68
CA LEU A 9 -3.86 -13.23 -0.97
C LEU A 9 -2.33 -13.29 -1.09
N TYR A 10 -1.72 -14.10 -0.24
CA TYR A 10 -0.27 -14.27 -0.12
C TYR A 10 0.25 -15.54 -0.81
N GLY A 11 -0.62 -16.48 -1.14
CA GLY A 11 -0.21 -17.73 -1.74
C GLY A 11 -1.37 -18.66 -2.10
N PRO A 12 -1.16 -19.68 -2.93
CA PRO A 12 -2.22 -20.59 -3.37
C PRO A 12 -2.77 -21.48 -2.24
N ALA A 13 -1.98 -21.71 -1.20
CA ALA A 13 -2.29 -22.49 0.00
C ALA A 13 -1.55 -21.92 1.23
N ALA A 14 -1.92 -22.35 2.44
CA ALA A 14 -1.22 -21.94 3.65
C ALA A 14 0.19 -22.56 3.70
N GLY A 15 1.21 -21.74 3.97
CA GLY A 15 2.61 -22.16 4.00
C GLY A 15 3.28 -22.23 2.63
N ASP A 16 2.58 -21.87 1.55
CA ASP A 16 3.12 -21.75 0.20
C ASP A 16 2.81 -20.36 -0.33
N ASP A 17 3.82 -19.49 -0.38
CA ASP A 17 3.69 -18.08 -0.77
C ASP A 17 3.94 -17.88 -2.26
N TYR A 18 3.28 -16.90 -2.87
CA TYR A 18 3.60 -16.52 -4.24
C TYR A 18 5.03 -15.94 -4.31
N GLN A 19 5.79 -16.41 -5.30
CA GLN A 19 7.17 -15.98 -5.54
C GLN A 19 7.29 -14.48 -5.82
N ASP A 20 6.23 -13.85 -6.32
CA ASP A 20 6.19 -12.43 -6.65
C ASP A 20 5.84 -11.52 -5.46
N ASN A 21 5.55 -12.07 -4.27
CA ASN A 21 5.15 -11.29 -3.10
C ASN A 21 6.14 -10.17 -2.77
N GLN A 22 7.46 -10.42 -2.84
CA GLN A 22 8.47 -9.40 -2.58
C GLN A 22 8.30 -8.19 -3.51
N LEU A 23 8.13 -8.45 -4.82
CA LEU A 23 7.92 -7.41 -5.81
C LEU A 23 6.56 -6.72 -5.63
N ARG A 24 5.50 -7.51 -5.39
CA ARG A 24 4.13 -6.99 -5.15
C ARG A 24 4.11 -6.00 -4.00
N PHE A 25 4.70 -6.35 -2.87
CA PHE A 25 4.70 -5.48 -1.69
C PHE A 25 5.68 -4.32 -1.80
N SER A 26 6.80 -4.48 -2.52
CA SER A 26 7.68 -3.35 -2.87
C SER A 26 6.97 -2.31 -3.73
N ILE A 27 6.27 -2.74 -4.80
CA ILE A 27 5.49 -1.84 -5.67
C ILE A 27 4.35 -1.20 -4.89
N PHE A 28 3.65 -1.98 -4.07
CA PHE A 28 2.57 -1.48 -3.22
C PHE A 28 3.03 -0.36 -2.28
N CYS A 29 4.18 -0.53 -1.62
CA CYS A 29 4.73 0.49 -0.72
C CYS A 29 5.08 1.79 -1.45
N GLN A 30 5.74 1.70 -2.61
CA GLN A 30 6.10 2.87 -3.42
C GLN A 30 4.84 3.58 -3.95
N ALA A 31 3.86 2.82 -4.45
CA ALA A 31 2.60 3.38 -4.93
C ALA A 31 1.78 4.05 -3.81
N ALA A 32 1.84 3.53 -2.58
CA ALA A 32 1.17 4.14 -1.43
C ALA A 32 1.74 5.52 -1.07
N LEU A 33 3.06 5.71 -1.19
CA LEU A 33 3.71 7.00 -1.00
C LEU A 33 3.27 8.00 -2.08
N GLU A 34 3.28 7.57 -3.34
CA GLU A 34 2.85 8.41 -4.47
C GLU A 34 1.37 8.81 -4.37
N ALA A 35 0.52 7.90 -3.91
CA ALA A 35 -0.91 8.13 -3.79
C ALA A 35 -1.25 9.38 -2.95
N ALA A 36 -0.50 9.64 -1.88
CA ALA A 36 -0.69 10.83 -1.05
C ALA A 36 -0.43 12.14 -1.81
N ARG A 37 0.55 12.12 -2.73
CA ARG A 37 0.99 13.28 -3.51
C ARG A 37 0.17 13.52 -4.77
N VAL A 38 -0.18 12.45 -5.50
CA VAL A 38 -0.71 12.55 -6.87
C VAL A 38 -2.22 12.38 -6.99
N LEU A 39 -2.86 11.67 -6.07
CA LEU A 39 -4.30 11.39 -6.20
C LEU A 39 -5.13 12.58 -5.72
N ASN A 40 -5.89 13.17 -6.63
CA ASN A 40 -6.81 14.26 -6.33
C ASN A 40 -8.16 13.71 -5.82
N LEU A 41 -8.37 13.73 -4.51
CA LEU A 41 -9.59 13.22 -3.87
C LEU A 41 -10.58 14.36 -3.64
N LYS A 42 -11.81 14.21 -4.13
CA LYS A 42 -12.85 15.26 -4.10
C LYS A 42 -14.16 14.83 -3.46
N SER A 43 -14.21 13.63 -2.89
CA SER A 43 -15.44 13.05 -2.33
C SER A 43 -15.79 13.57 -0.93
N ASN A 44 -14.86 14.26 -0.25
CA ASN A 44 -15.06 14.79 1.08
C ASN A 44 -15.60 16.25 1.02
N LYS A 45 -16.55 16.60 1.90
CA LYS A 45 -17.10 17.97 1.98
C LYS A 45 -16.09 19.02 2.45
N TYR A 46 -15.15 18.62 3.29
CA TYR A 46 -14.18 19.50 3.97
C TYR A 46 -12.78 19.44 3.36
N PHE A 47 -12.55 18.54 2.41
CA PHE A 47 -11.25 18.32 1.81
C PHE A 47 -11.38 18.01 0.31
N SER A 48 -10.57 18.67 -0.50
CA SER A 48 -10.52 18.46 -1.94
C SER A 48 -9.09 18.70 -2.43
N GLY A 49 -8.51 17.73 -3.15
CA GLY A 49 -7.12 17.80 -3.60
C GLY A 49 -6.32 16.55 -3.24
N PRO A 50 -5.01 16.56 -3.52
CA PRO A 50 -4.07 15.59 -2.97
C PRO A 50 -3.84 15.82 -1.48
N TYR A 51 -3.54 14.75 -0.74
CA TYR A 51 -3.20 14.86 0.69
C TYR A 51 -1.93 15.67 0.92
N GLY A 52 -0.99 15.64 -0.03
CA GLY A 52 0.25 16.41 0.05
C GLY A 52 1.33 15.67 0.84
N GLU A 53 2.20 16.44 1.50
CA GLU A 53 3.41 15.92 2.17
C GLU A 53 3.32 15.94 3.70
N ASP A 54 2.40 16.71 4.29
CA ASP A 54 2.16 16.72 5.75
C ASP A 54 1.16 15.62 6.14
N VAL A 55 1.64 14.38 6.09
CA VAL A 55 0.84 13.17 6.27
C VAL A 55 1.51 12.20 7.23
N ILE A 56 0.69 11.43 7.97
CA ILE A 56 1.16 10.35 8.83
C ILE A 56 0.82 9.02 8.17
N PHE A 57 1.84 8.22 7.86
CA PHE A 57 1.65 6.85 7.40
C PHE A 57 1.57 5.88 8.58
N VAL A 58 0.48 5.10 8.63
CA VAL A 58 0.35 3.96 9.54
C VAL A 58 0.60 2.68 8.75
N ALA A 59 1.81 2.14 8.86
CA ALA A 59 2.20 0.88 8.22
C ALA A 59 1.76 -0.31 9.08
N ASN A 60 1.07 -1.28 8.48
CA ASN A 60 0.53 -2.47 9.14
C ASN A 60 1.23 -3.72 8.63
N ASP A 61 1.94 -4.40 9.55
CA ASP A 61 2.62 -5.68 9.32
C ASP A 61 3.70 -5.63 8.21
N TRP A 62 4.35 -6.76 7.95
CA TRP A 62 5.51 -6.87 7.07
C TRP A 62 5.25 -6.43 5.62
N HIS A 63 4.02 -6.57 5.13
CA HIS A 63 3.61 -6.17 3.77
C HIS A 63 3.83 -4.67 3.47
N THR A 64 3.89 -3.85 4.52
CA THR A 64 4.10 -2.39 4.41
C THR A 64 5.37 -1.91 5.10
N ALA A 65 6.20 -2.82 5.59
CA ALA A 65 7.41 -2.48 6.35
C ALA A 65 8.41 -1.63 5.54
N LEU A 66 8.38 -1.70 4.22
CA LEU A 66 9.28 -0.95 3.33
C LEU A 66 8.88 0.52 3.14
N ILE A 67 7.68 0.95 3.56
CA ILE A 67 7.24 2.35 3.42
C ILE A 67 8.24 3.32 4.08
N SER A 68 8.70 3.01 5.30
CA SER A 68 9.65 3.86 6.02
C SER A 68 11.03 3.91 5.36
N CYS A 69 11.48 2.79 4.79
CA CYS A 69 12.75 2.71 4.06
C CYS A 69 12.71 3.55 2.77
N TYR A 70 11.62 3.42 1.99
CA TYR A 70 11.47 4.18 0.76
C TYR A 70 11.29 5.66 1.00
N MET A 71 10.46 6.04 1.98
CA MET A 71 10.23 7.46 2.34
C MET A 71 11.51 8.18 2.75
N LYS A 72 12.44 7.52 3.45
CA LYS A 72 13.71 8.13 3.87
C LYS A 72 14.74 8.23 2.72
N SER A 73 14.59 7.41 1.69
CA SER A 73 15.58 7.29 0.61
C SER A 73 15.30 8.22 -0.58
N THR A 74 14.10 8.81 -0.63
CA THR A 74 13.71 9.95 -1.49
C THR A 74 14.05 11.27 -0.83
#